data_AF-A0A165N6Y8-F1
#
_entry.id   AF-A0A165N6Y8-F1
#
_cell.length_a   1.000
_cell.length_b   1.000
_cell.length_c   1.000
_cell.angle_alpha   90.00
_cell.angle_beta   90.00
_cell.angle_gamma   90.00
#
_symmetry.space_group_name_H-M   'P 1'
#
loop_
_entity.id
_entity.type
_entity.pdbx_description
1 polymer ?
#
loop_
_entity_poly.entity_id
_entity_poly.type
_entity_poly.pdbx_seq_one_letter_code
_entity_poly.pdbx_strand_id
1 'polypeptide(L)'
;MNSEALFINGKRKYIFCGDDQGLKLLSSVMEKVIEEGLIHERFLLSDRKMPLLEDFLRSQNMGTFLYLAIPFSELQRFRTAIEDIGYSDEEVQYIGYGEKIISLFCCRCHEINKTKHEQKRLFCQGCGLDLEVSDHYSDLHDAFLGYVAKL
;
A
#
# COMPACT_ATOMS: atom_id res chain seq x y z
N MET A 1 -5.49 5.06 2.61
CA MET A 1 -4.08 4.89 2.22
C MET A 1 -3.64 6.18 1.57
N ASN A 2 -2.60 6.81 2.12
CA ASN A 2 -2.13 8.12 1.67
C ASN A 2 -1.29 7.96 0.40
N SER A 3 -1.49 8.87 -0.54
CA SER A 3 -0.72 8.96 -1.79
C SER A 3 0.63 9.66 -1.59
N GLU A 4 0.85 10.26 -0.42
CA GLU A 4 2.03 11.05 -0.09
C GLU A 4 2.66 10.58 1.21
N ALA A 5 4.00 10.58 1.25
CA ALA A 5 4.76 10.29 2.45
C ALA A 5 4.77 11.51 3.39
N LEU A 6 4.65 11.25 4.70
CA LEU A 6 4.69 12.29 5.74
C LEU A 6 5.92 12.06 6.59
N PHE A 7 6.71 13.11 6.79
CA PHE A 7 7.88 13.02 7.65
C PHE A 7 7.48 12.77 9.11
N ILE A 8 7.92 11.63 9.65
CA ILE A 8 7.77 11.27 11.05
C ILE A 8 9.06 11.60 11.79
N ASN A 9 9.01 12.52 12.74
CA ASN A 9 10.18 12.93 13.54
C ASN A 9 10.43 11.97 14.72
N GLY A 10 11.60 12.08 15.36
CA GLY A 10 11.96 11.40 16.60
C GLY A 10 12.47 9.97 16.42
N LYS A 11 12.67 9.54 15.17
CA LYS A 11 13.16 8.20 14.85
C LYS A 11 14.69 8.21 14.77
N ARG A 12 15.33 7.10 15.14
CA ARG A 12 16.80 6.98 15.25
C ARG A 12 17.47 6.80 13.89
N LYS A 13 16.75 6.15 12.96
CA LYS A 13 17.20 5.86 11.59
C LYS A 13 16.00 5.82 10.66
N TYR A 14 16.19 6.27 9.43
CA TYR A 14 15.18 6.24 8.38
C TYR A 14 15.60 5.31 7.26
N ILE A 15 14.68 4.49 6.77
CA ILE A 15 14.89 3.62 5.61
C ILE A 15 13.90 4.01 4.54
N PHE A 16 14.41 4.28 3.34
CA PHE A 16 13.58 4.53 2.16
C PHE A 16 13.67 3.33 1.24
N CYS A 17 12.56 2.65 1.05
CA CYS A 17 12.45 1.44 0.27
C CYS A 17 11.44 1.64 -0.87
N GLY A 18 11.82 1.26 -2.08
CA GLY A 18 10.98 1.38 -3.26
C GLY A 18 11.78 1.08 -4.51
N ASP A 19 11.08 0.96 -5.64
CA ASP A 19 11.71 1.00 -6.96
C ASP A 19 11.99 2.47 -7.36
N ASP A 20 12.42 2.69 -8.61
CA ASP A 20 12.72 4.05 -9.10
C ASP A 20 11.51 5.00 -9.02
N GLN A 21 10.30 4.50 -9.26
CA GLN A 21 9.09 5.31 -9.14
C GLN A 21 8.73 5.57 -7.67
N GLY A 22 8.79 4.53 -6.83
CA GLY A 22 8.52 4.64 -5.40
C GLY A 22 9.47 5.62 -4.72
N LEU A 23 10.77 5.53 -4.97
CA LEU A 23 11.76 6.43 -4.38
C LEU A 23 11.57 7.90 -4.80
N LYS A 24 11.05 8.16 -6.02
CA LYS A 24 10.65 9.52 -6.43
C LYS A 24 9.49 10.06 -5.59
N LEU A 25 8.52 9.22 -5.22
CA LEU A 25 7.41 9.63 -4.35
C LEU A 25 7.88 9.95 -2.92
N LEU A 26 9.00 9.36 -2.51
CA LEU A 26 9.61 9.60 -1.20
C LEU A 26 10.59 10.78 -1.19
N SER A 27 10.83 11.44 -2.33
CA SER A 27 11.92 12.42 -2.48
C SER A 27 11.79 13.59 -1.50
N SER A 28 10.59 14.14 -1.32
CA SER A 28 10.37 15.29 -0.42
C SER A 28 10.71 14.97 1.04
N VAL A 29 10.33 13.78 1.52
CA VAL A 29 10.67 13.34 2.89
C VAL A 29 12.15 13.01 3.00
N MET A 30 12.72 12.42 1.95
CA MET A 30 14.14 12.09 1.89
C MET A 30 15.02 13.34 1.92
N GLU A 31 14.68 14.37 1.16
CA GLU A 31 15.34 15.68 1.15
C GLU A 31 15.34 16.27 2.57
N LYS A 32 14.18 16.27 3.24
CA LYS A 32 14.07 16.75 4.62
C LYS A 32 14.96 15.98 5.60
N VAL A 33 15.00 14.64 5.50
CA VAL A 33 15.86 13.79 6.34
C VAL A 33 17.34 14.08 6.10
N ILE A 34 17.72 14.36 4.85
CA ILE A 34 19.09 14.73 4.48
C ILE A 34 19.45 16.13 5.01
N GLU A 35 18.56 17.11 4.85
CA GLU A 35 18.73 18.48 5.35
C GLU A 35 18.89 18.53 6.86
N GLU A 36 18.13 17.71 7.59
CA GLU A 36 18.23 17.58 9.06
C GLU A 36 19.46 16.76 9.51
N GLY A 37 20.25 16.21 8.58
CA GLY A 37 21.45 15.43 8.90
C GLY A 37 21.16 14.11 9.61
N LEU A 38 19.96 13.54 9.40
CA LEU A 38 19.49 12.35 10.10
C LEU A 38 20.05 11.08 9.44
N ILE A 39 20.24 10.03 10.25
CA ILE A 39 20.75 8.74 9.79
C ILE A 39 19.72 8.12 8.85
N HIS A 40 20.13 7.81 7.62
CA HIS A 40 19.25 7.24 6.63
C HIS A 40 19.94 6.23 5.72
N GLU A 41 19.16 5.27 5.21
CA GLU A 41 19.58 4.31 4.20
C GLU A 41 18.51 4.17 3.11
N ARG A 42 18.96 3.81 1.91
CA ARG A 42 18.10 3.59 0.75
C ARG A 42 18.19 2.13 0.33
N PHE A 43 17.05 1.51 0.08
CA PHE A 43 16.94 0.17 -0.44
C PHE A 43 16.16 0.18 -1.75
N LEU A 44 16.85 -0.01 -2.87
CA LEU A 44 16.21 -0.11 -4.18
C LEU A 44 15.63 -1.52 -4.37
N LEU A 45 14.31 -1.60 -4.46
CA LEU A 45 13.60 -2.82 -4.83
C LEU A 45 13.77 -3.05 -6.33
N SER A 46 14.41 -4.16 -6.68
CA SER A 46 14.41 -4.72 -8.03
C SER A 46 13.65 -6.05 -8.01
N ASP A 47 13.13 -6.49 -9.15
CA ASP A 47 12.19 -7.61 -9.39
C ASP A 47 12.42 -8.97 -8.66
N ARG A 48 13.51 -9.15 -7.89
CA ARG A 48 13.87 -10.41 -7.21
C ARG A 48 14.37 -10.25 -5.76
N LYS A 49 13.91 -9.25 -5.00
CA LYS A 49 14.57 -8.91 -3.71
C LYS A 49 13.70 -8.96 -2.45
N MET A 50 12.50 -9.54 -2.47
CA MET A 50 11.72 -9.61 -1.22
C MET A 50 12.48 -10.32 -0.08
N PRO A 51 13.12 -11.49 -0.28
CA PRO A 51 13.93 -12.11 0.78
C PRO A 51 15.12 -11.24 1.24
N LEU A 52 15.78 -10.53 0.32
CA LEU A 52 16.89 -9.62 0.67
C LEU A 52 16.41 -8.40 1.45
N LEU A 53 15.20 -7.90 1.16
CA LEU A 53 14.58 -6.85 1.96
C LEU A 53 14.27 -7.38 3.35
N GLU A 54 13.72 -8.58 3.48
CA GLU A 54 13.40 -9.18 4.78
C GLU A 54 14.65 -9.33 5.65
N ASP A 55 15.75 -9.89 5.10
CA ASP A 55 17.03 -10.00 5.81
C ASP A 55 17.58 -8.63 6.22
N PHE A 56 17.51 -7.66 5.30
CA PHE A 56 17.93 -6.29 5.57
C PHE A 56 17.12 -5.67 6.71
N LEU A 57 15.79 -5.81 6.71
CA LEU A 57 14.90 -5.29 7.74
C LEU A 57 15.08 -6.00 9.08
N ARG A 58 15.30 -7.32 9.08
CA ARG A 58 15.60 -8.09 10.30
C ARG A 58 16.90 -7.66 10.97
N SER A 59 17.86 -7.13 10.21
CA SER A 59 19.12 -6.62 10.74
C SER A 59 19.02 -5.21 11.37
N GLN A 60 17.85 -4.56 11.27
CA GLN A 60 17.68 -3.20 11.76
C GLN A 60 17.44 -3.14 13.27
N ASN A 61 17.97 -2.09 13.89
CA ASN A 61 17.76 -1.83 15.32
C ASN A 61 16.41 -1.16 15.58
N MET A 62 15.92 -1.29 16.81
CA MET A 62 14.73 -0.56 17.30
C MET A 62 14.88 0.96 17.11
N GLY A 63 13.78 1.61 16.73
CA GLY A 63 13.74 3.04 16.41
C GLY A 63 14.07 3.36 14.95
N THR A 64 14.24 2.34 14.11
CA THR A 64 14.20 2.45 12.66
C THR A 64 12.78 2.75 12.18
N PHE A 65 12.64 3.69 11.26
CA PHE A 65 11.37 3.98 10.58
C PHE A 65 11.48 3.70 9.09
N LEU A 66 10.55 2.93 8.55
CA LEU A 66 10.54 2.49 7.17
C LEU A 66 9.51 3.27 6.35
N TYR A 67 9.95 3.93 5.29
CA TYR A 67 9.08 4.39 4.21
C TYR A 67 9.14 3.35 3.09
N LEU A 68 8.01 2.75 2.76
CA LEU A 68 7.89 1.79 1.66
C LEU A 68 6.98 2.37 0.58
N ALA A 69 7.52 2.59 -0.62
CA ALA A 69 6.77 3.05 -1.78
C ALA A 69 6.84 2.03 -2.94
N ILE A 70 5.73 1.37 -3.25
CA ILE A 70 5.65 0.27 -4.24
C ILE A 70 4.29 0.25 -4.96
N PRO A 71 4.13 -0.53 -6.05
CA PRO A 71 2.84 -0.63 -6.73
C PRO A 71 1.73 -1.15 -5.81
N PHE A 72 0.51 -0.63 -5.95
CA PHE A 72 -0.65 -1.11 -5.18
C PHE A 72 -0.89 -2.62 -5.31
N SER A 73 -0.55 -3.21 -6.46
CA SER A 73 -0.65 -4.65 -6.70
C SER A 73 0.26 -5.49 -5.80
N GLU A 74 1.32 -4.93 -5.24
CA GLU A 74 2.28 -5.62 -4.38
C GLU A 74 2.20 -5.19 -2.91
N LEU A 75 1.54 -4.05 -2.63
CA LEU A 75 1.55 -3.41 -1.32
C LEU A 75 1.10 -4.34 -0.19
N GLN A 76 0.02 -5.09 -0.38
CA GLN A 76 -0.49 -6.01 0.64
C GLN A 76 0.48 -7.17 0.93
N ARG A 77 1.18 -7.67 -0.10
CA ARG A 77 2.17 -8.74 0.06
C ARG A 77 3.34 -8.27 0.93
N PHE A 78 3.87 -7.08 0.64
CA PHE A 78 4.96 -6.49 1.43
C PHE A 78 4.52 -6.10 2.84
N ARG A 79 3.29 -5.57 3.00
CA ARG A 79 2.74 -5.24 4.31
C ARG A 79 2.76 -6.46 5.23
N THR A 80 2.19 -7.56 4.76
CA THR A 80 2.15 -8.83 5.51
C THR A 80 3.57 -9.30 5.87
N ALA A 81 4.50 -9.30 4.91
CA ALA A 81 5.88 -9.72 5.15
C ALA A 81 6.62 -8.83 6.17
N ILE A 82 6.35 -7.53 6.18
CA ILE A 82 6.96 -6.57 7.11
C ILE A 82 6.37 -6.70 8.52
N GLU A 83 5.06 -6.90 8.61
CA GLU A 83 4.38 -7.21 9.88
C GLU A 83 4.90 -8.54 10.48
N ASP A 84 5.13 -9.56 9.65
CA ASP A 84 5.71 -10.85 10.06
C ASP A 84 7.18 -10.73 10.55
N ILE A 85 7.89 -9.66 10.17
CA ILE A 85 9.22 -9.35 10.72
C ILE A 85 9.13 -8.68 12.10
N GLY A 86 7.96 -8.14 12.46
CA GLY A 86 7.68 -7.50 13.75
C GLY A 86 7.64 -5.98 13.68
N TYR A 87 7.57 -5.38 12.49
CA TYR A 87 7.31 -3.95 12.36
C TYR A 87 5.84 -3.64 12.62
N SER A 88 5.59 -2.56 13.37
CA SER A 88 4.25 -2.06 13.61
C SER A 88 3.83 -0.97 12.61
N ASP A 89 2.53 -0.69 12.54
CA ASP A 89 1.97 0.44 11.76
C ASP A 89 2.55 1.81 12.21
N GLU A 90 3.14 1.92 13.41
CA GLU A 90 3.79 3.13 13.92
C GLU A 90 5.27 3.27 13.51
N GLU A 91 5.83 2.24 12.89
CA GLU A 91 7.22 2.13 12.46
C GLU A 91 7.36 2.11 10.93
N VAL A 92 6.24 2.05 10.21
CA VAL A 92 6.21 1.95 8.76
C VAL A 92 5.18 2.91 8.17
N GLN A 93 5.55 3.56 7.07
CA GLN A 93 4.60 4.24 6.20
C GLN A 93 4.55 3.55 4.84
N TYR A 94 3.36 3.10 4.46
CA TYR A 94 3.08 2.42 3.19
C TYR A 94 2.51 3.42 2.17
N ILE A 95 3.23 3.62 1.06
CA ILE A 95 2.83 4.44 -0.07
C ILE A 95 2.61 3.51 -1.26
N GLY A 96 1.36 3.46 -1.74
CA GLY A 96 1.02 2.72 -2.95
C GLY A 96 0.96 3.64 -4.16
N TYR A 97 1.44 3.18 -5.32
CA TYR A 97 1.25 3.90 -6.58
C TYR A 97 0.76 2.98 -7.71
N GLY A 98 0.37 3.59 -8.83
CA GLY A 98 -0.19 2.87 -9.97
C GLY A 98 -1.69 2.58 -9.80
N GLU A 99 -2.20 1.62 -10.57
CA GLU A 99 -3.62 1.30 -10.53
C GLU A 99 -3.98 0.50 -9.27
N LYS A 100 -4.78 1.09 -8.39
CA LYS A 100 -5.37 0.38 -7.27
C LYS A 100 -6.57 -0.42 -7.75
N ILE A 101 -6.43 -1.74 -7.81
CA ILE A 101 -7.56 -2.65 -8.07
C ILE A 101 -8.22 -2.99 -6.74
N ILE A 102 -9.55 -2.90 -6.71
CA ILE A 102 -10.37 -3.32 -5.57
C ILE A 102 -11.30 -4.45 -5.97
N SER A 103 -11.60 -5.29 -4.98
CA SER A 103 -12.68 -6.26 -5.04
C SER A 103 -14.00 -5.58 -4.71
N LEU A 104 -15.05 -5.89 -5.47
CA LEU A 104 -16.40 -5.38 -5.28
C LEU A 104 -17.38 -6.55 -5.17
N PHE A 105 -18.01 -6.68 -4.00
CA PHE A 105 -19.05 -7.64 -3.71
C PHE A 105 -20.40 -7.16 -4.27
N CYS A 106 -21.02 -7.96 -5.14
CA CYS A 106 -22.35 -7.67 -5.65
C CYS A 106 -23.43 -7.94 -4.59
N CYS A 107 -24.20 -6.93 -4.19
CA CYS A 107 -25.29 -7.11 -3.22
C CYS A 107 -26.42 -8.03 -3.68
N ARG A 108 -26.49 -8.36 -4.99
CA ARG A 108 -27.56 -9.17 -5.56
C ARG A 108 -27.21 -10.65 -5.73
N CYS A 109 -26.06 -10.93 -6.36
CA CYS A 109 -25.66 -12.30 -6.69
C CYS A 109 -24.42 -12.77 -5.92
N HIS A 110 -23.85 -11.91 -5.06
CA HIS A 110 -22.70 -12.20 -4.20
C HIS A 110 -21.39 -12.49 -4.96
N GLU A 111 -21.34 -12.20 -6.27
CA GLU A 111 -20.13 -12.31 -7.08
C GLU A 111 -19.11 -11.22 -6.68
N ILE A 112 -17.83 -11.60 -6.61
CA ILE A 112 -16.72 -10.66 -6.38
C ILE A 112 -16.18 -10.19 -7.74
N ASN A 113 -16.37 -8.91 -8.01
CA ASN A 113 -15.90 -8.26 -9.23
C ASN A 113 -14.57 -7.55 -8.93
N LYS A 114 -13.73 -7.33 -9.95
CA LYS A 114 -12.52 -6.51 -9.83
C LYS A 114 -12.69 -5.22 -10.62
N THR A 115 -12.37 -4.10 -9.99
CA THR A 115 -12.48 -2.78 -10.63
C THR A 115 -11.37 -1.86 -10.15
N LYS A 116 -11.10 -0.78 -10.89
CA LYS A 116 -10.21 0.28 -10.41
C LYS A 116 -10.89 0.98 -9.24
N HIS A 117 -10.13 1.37 -8.22
CA HIS A 117 -10.65 2.08 -7.04
C HIS A 117 -11.39 3.37 -7.40
N GLU A 118 -10.96 4.06 -8.45
CA GLU A 118 -11.59 5.30 -8.93
C GLU A 118 -12.89 5.05 -9.74
N GLN A 119 -13.10 3.82 -10.20
CA GLN A 119 -14.25 3.48 -11.01
C GLN A 119 -15.48 3.35 -10.12
N LYS A 120 -16.39 4.32 -10.23
CA LYS A 120 -17.61 4.41 -9.42
C LYS A 120 -18.70 3.41 -9.82
N ARG A 121 -18.66 2.91 -11.07
CA ARG A 121 -19.69 2.01 -11.59
C ARG A 121 -19.12 0.91 -12.47
N LEU A 122 -19.72 -0.27 -12.42
CA LEU A 122 -19.41 -1.40 -13.30
C LEU A 122 -20.60 -2.33 -13.45
N PHE A 123 -20.64 -3.06 -14.56
CA PHE A 123 -21.56 -4.19 -14.70
C PHE A 123 -21.03 -5.40 -13.94
N CYS A 124 -21.89 -6.03 -13.14
CA CYS A 124 -21.58 -7.27 -12.45
C CYS A 124 -21.35 -8.40 -13.47
N GLN A 125 -20.23 -9.10 -13.36
CA GLN A 125 -19.91 -10.23 -14.24
C GLN A 125 -20.81 -11.46 -14.00
N GLY A 126 -21.39 -11.59 -12.79
CA GLY A 126 -22.28 -12.69 -12.43
C GLY A 126 -23.73 -12.48 -12.88
N CYS A 127 -24.31 -11.30 -12.61
CA CYS A 127 -25.73 -11.03 -12.88
C CYS A 127 -26.02 -9.96 -13.95
N GLY A 128 -24.99 -9.29 -14.49
CA GLY A 128 -25.13 -8.26 -15.52
C GLY A 128 -25.70 -6.92 -15.06
N LEU A 129 -26.04 -6.75 -13.78
CA LEU A 129 -26.59 -5.50 -13.25
C LEU A 129 -25.51 -4.40 -13.17
N ASP A 130 -25.92 -3.14 -13.42
CA ASP A 130 -25.08 -1.96 -13.18
C ASP A 130 -24.95 -1.72 -11.67
N LEU A 131 -23.71 -1.80 -11.16
CA LEU A 131 -23.38 -1.63 -9.76
C LEU A 131 -22.69 -0.29 -9.52
N GLU A 132 -23.09 0.41 -8.47
CA GLU A 132 -22.38 1.56 -7.90
C GLU A 132 -21.50 1.12 -6.73
N VAL A 133 -20.22 1.50 -6.78
CA VAL A 133 -19.22 1.21 -5.75
C VAL A 133 -19.47 2.11 -4.54
N SER A 134 -19.73 1.51 -3.39
CA SER A 134 -19.83 2.24 -2.12
C SER A 134 -18.48 2.41 -1.42
N ASP A 135 -18.48 3.22 -0.37
CA ASP A 135 -17.36 3.39 0.55
C ASP A 135 -17.31 2.32 1.67
N HIS A 136 -18.26 1.40 1.71
CA HIS A 136 -18.32 0.34 2.72
C HIS A 136 -17.45 -0.85 2.32
N TYR A 137 -16.38 -1.08 3.07
CA TYR A 137 -15.48 -2.23 2.94
C TYR A 137 -15.80 -3.31 3.98
N SER A 138 -15.78 -4.57 3.56
CA SER A 138 -15.99 -5.74 4.42
C SER A 138 -14.71 -6.56 4.54
N ASP A 139 -14.18 -6.69 5.76
CA ASP A 139 -13.02 -7.54 6.04
C ASP A 139 -13.32 -9.02 5.75
N LEU A 140 -14.56 -9.48 6.02
CA LEU A 140 -14.98 -10.87 5.81
C LEU A 140 -14.88 -11.28 4.33
N HIS A 141 -15.22 -10.35 3.42
CA HIS A 141 -15.23 -10.60 1.98
C HIS A 141 -14.01 -10.03 1.26
N ASP A 142 -13.13 -9.32 1.96
CA ASP A 142 -12.03 -8.53 1.40
C ASP A 142 -12.49 -7.69 0.19
N ALA A 143 -13.64 -7.02 0.33
CA ALA A 143 -14.30 -6.34 -0.78
C ALA A 143 -15.16 -5.15 -0.34
N PHE A 144 -15.27 -4.16 -1.23
CA PHE A 144 -16.26 -3.09 -1.12
C PHE A 144 -17.65 -3.58 -1.52
N LEU A 145 -18.70 -3.00 -0.97
CA LEU A 145 -20.07 -3.33 -1.35
C LEU A 145 -20.50 -2.59 -2.62
N GLY A 146 -21.04 -3.32 -3.60
CA GLY A 146 -21.63 -2.79 -4.83
C GLY A 146 -23.16 -2.85 -4.78
N TYR A 147 -23.81 -1.69 -4.88
CA TYR A 147 -25.27 -1.56 -4.90
C TYR A 147 -25.81 -1.46 -6.33
N VAL A 148 -27.05 -1.89 -6.58
CA VAL A 148 -27.68 -1.72 -7.90
C VAL A 148 -27.92 -0.23 -8.16
N ALA A 149 -27.30 0.32 -9.20
CA ALA A 149 -27.33 1.75 -9.51
C ALA A 149 -28.67 2.19 -10.14
N LYS A 150 -29.29 1.31 -10.94
CA LYS A 150 -30.61 1.47 -11.52
C LYS A 150 -31.29 0.11 -11.68
N LEU A 151 -32.58 0.06 -11.38
CA LEU A 151 -33.48 -1.08 -11.65
C LEU A 151 -34.20 -0.88 -12.98
#